data_AF-A0AAE0AW12-F1
#
_entry.id   AF-A0AAE0AW12-F1
#
_cell.length_a   1.000
_cell.length_b   1.000
_cell.length_c   1.000
_cell.angle_alpha   90.00
_cell.angle_beta   90.00
_cell.angle_gamma   90.00
#
_symmetry.space_group_name_H-M   'P 1'
#
loop_
_entity.id
_entity.type
_entity.pdbx_description
1 polymer ?
#
loop_
_entity_poly.entity_id
_entity_poly.type
_entity_poly.pdbx_seq_one_letter_code
_entity_poly.pdbx_strand_id
1 'polypeptide(L)'
;MRACKRPFIDFCSHYYKKSSLVEAYARVIRPVGHMSDWEIPNEISSLVVHPLERMSQAGRPCKVRKKIKRRVSFKEGKNMFPLQTSRPQSTKLSKPLRAPNRRQHL
;
A
#
# COMPACT_ATOMS: atom_id res chain seq x y z
N MET A 1 -9.81 28.10 34.45
CA MET A 1 -9.42 27.67 33.08
C MET A 1 -10.71 27.44 32.30
N ARG A 2 -11.12 28.37 31.43
CA ARG A 2 -12.36 28.22 30.65
C ARG A 2 -12.15 27.10 29.63
N ALA A 3 -12.94 26.03 29.71
CA ALA A 3 -12.93 25.00 28.67
C ALA A 3 -13.42 25.64 27.37
N CYS A 4 -12.53 25.72 26.38
CA CYS A 4 -12.89 26.14 25.04
C CYS A 4 -13.84 25.09 24.45
N LYS A 5 -15.13 25.44 24.34
CA LYS A 5 -16.19 24.61 23.75
C LYS A 5 -16.07 24.48 22.23
N ARG A 6 -14.93 24.81 21.65
CA ARG A 6 -14.75 24.83 20.20
C ARG A 6 -14.54 23.40 19.70
N PRO A 7 -15.28 22.96 18.67
CA PRO A 7 -14.99 21.69 18.04
C PRO A 7 -13.54 21.67 17.56
N PHE A 8 -12.91 20.49 17.59
CA PHE A 8 -11.54 20.29 17.13
C PHE A 8 -11.26 20.90 15.74
N ILE A 9 -12.27 20.93 14.89
CA ILE A 9 -12.25 21.48 13.53
C ILE A 9 -11.89 22.97 13.50
N ASP A 10 -12.22 23.75 14.53
CA ASP A 10 -11.93 25.19 14.61
C ASP A 10 -10.46 25.50 14.95
N PHE A 11 -9.72 24.52 15.45
CA PHE A 11 -8.27 24.64 15.66
C PHE A 11 -7.48 24.39 14.36
N CYS A 12 -8.14 23.85 13.33
CA CYS A 12 -7.48 23.54 12.08
C CYS A 12 -7.43 24.79 11.19
N SER A 13 -6.23 25.15 10.74
CA SER A 13 -6.06 26.17 9.70
C SER A 13 -6.90 25.81 8.47
N HIS A 14 -7.39 26.83 7.76
CA HIS A 14 -8.21 26.66 6.56
C HIS A 14 -7.54 25.73 5.54
N TYR A 15 -6.21 25.77 5.45
CA TYR A 15 -5.39 24.92 4.59
C TYR A 15 -5.71 23.42 4.70
N TYR A 16 -6.00 22.93 5.91
CA TYR A 16 -6.26 21.51 6.16
C TYR A 16 -7.75 21.13 6.06
N LYS A 17 -8.63 22.07 5.68
CA LYS A 17 -10.03 21.74 5.43
C LYS A 17 -10.13 20.91 4.15
N LYS A 18 -11.03 19.91 4.17
CA LYS A 18 -11.30 19.03 3.03
C LYS A 18 -11.60 19.81 1.74
N SER A 19 -12.37 20.89 1.83
CA SER A 19 -12.71 21.76 0.69
C SER A 19 -11.47 22.36 0.04
N SER A 20 -10.56 22.92 0.85
CA SER A 20 -9.31 23.53 0.39
C SER A 20 -8.37 22.51 -0.24
N LEU A 21 -8.31 21.29 0.30
CA LEU A 21 -7.55 20.21 -0.33
C LEU A 21 -8.15 19.81 -1.69
N VAL A 22 -9.47 19.61 -1.76
CA VAL A 22 -10.14 19.27 -3.02
C VAL A 22 -9.89 20.34 -4.08
N GLU A 23 -9.98 21.61 -3.72
CA GLU A 23 -9.72 22.74 -4.61
C GLU A 23 -8.24 22.81 -5.04
N ALA A 24 -7.29 22.64 -4.10
CA ALA A 24 -5.87 22.66 -4.41
C ALA A 24 -5.46 21.56 -5.41
N TYR A 25 -6.12 20.40 -5.33
CA TYR A 25 -5.91 19.27 -6.24
C TYR A 25 -6.97 19.18 -7.35
N ALA A 26 -7.85 20.18 -7.50
CA ALA A 26 -8.82 20.25 -8.58
C ALA A 26 -8.10 20.66 -9.88
N ARG A 27 -7.39 19.70 -10.48
CA ARG A 27 -6.79 19.85 -11.79
C ARG A 27 -7.22 18.70 -12.67
N VAL A 28 -7.42 19.01 -13.95
CA VAL A 28 -7.66 17.98 -14.96
C VAL A 28 -6.39 17.16 -15.09
N ILE A 29 -6.42 15.92 -14.59
CA ILE A 29 -5.35 14.96 -14.83
C ILE A 29 -5.53 14.49 -16.26
N ARG A 30 -4.64 14.94 -17.15
CA ARG A 30 -4.56 14.37 -18.50
C ARG A 30 -3.98 12.97 -18.38
N PRO A 31 -4.68 11.92 -18.85
CA PRO A 31 -4.09 10.60 -18.88
C PRO A 31 -2.84 10.65 -19.75
N VAL A 32 -1.83 9.93 -19.31
CA VAL A 32 -0.67 9.65 -20.16
C VAL A 32 -1.19 8.85 -21.36
N GLY A 33 -0.82 9.27 -22.59
CA GLY A 33 -1.24 8.59 -23.82
C GLY A 33 -0.77 7.13 -23.88
N HIS A 34 -1.36 6.33 -24.77
CA HIS A 34 -0.96 4.94 -24.89
C HIS A 34 0.50 4.87 -25.40
N MET A 35 1.26 3.88 -24.93
CA MET A 35 2.68 3.76 -25.31
C MET A 35 2.87 3.53 -26.81
N SER A 36 1.85 3.03 -27.53
CA SER A 36 1.85 2.92 -29.00
C SER A 36 1.93 4.27 -29.70
N ASP A 37 1.43 5.32 -29.05
CA ASP A 37 1.33 6.66 -29.62
C ASP A 37 2.64 7.45 -29.41
N TRP A 38 3.62 6.84 -28.74
CA TRP A 38 4.89 7.48 -28.43
C TRP A 38 5.88 7.22 -29.55
N GLU A 39 6.36 8.29 -30.18
CA GLU A 39 7.49 8.22 -31.10
C GLU A 39 8.79 8.10 -30.29
N ILE A 40 9.25 6.85 -30.09
CA ILE A 40 10.48 6.55 -29.36
C ILE A 40 11.61 6.34 -30.39
N PRO A 41 12.68 7.15 -30.37
CA PRO A 41 13.84 6.94 -31.22
C PRO A 41 14.47 5.55 -31.02
N ASN A 42 14.97 4.97 -32.11
CA ASN A 42 15.56 3.62 -32.11
C ASN A 42 16.68 3.44 -31.09
N GLU A 43 17.48 4.49 -30.89
CA GLU A 43 18.56 4.53 -29.91
C GLU A 43 18.02 4.20 -28.50
N ILE A 44 16.90 4.81 -28.11
CA ILE A 44 16.28 4.65 -26.78
C ILE A 44 15.56 3.30 -26.66
N SER A 45 14.82 2.88 -27.69
CA SER A 45 14.10 1.60 -27.66
C SER A 45 15.03 0.38 -27.57
N SER A 46 16.28 0.54 -28.03
CA SER A 46 17.30 -0.51 -27.99
C SER A 46 18.04 -0.61 -26.66
N LEU A 47 17.89 0.38 -25.77
CA LEU A 47 18.55 0.39 -24.47
C LEU A 47 17.93 -0.68 -23.55
N VAL A 48 18.75 -1.66 -23.18
CA VAL A 48 18.42 -2.63 -22.13
C VAL A 48 18.94 -2.10 -20.79
N VAL A 49 18.02 -1.67 -19.92
CA VAL A 49 18.37 -1.26 -18.55
C VAL A 49 18.43 -2.50 -17.66
N HIS A 50 19.64 -2.95 -17.34
CA HIS A 50 19.82 -3.98 -16.32
C HIS A 50 19.64 -3.38 -14.92
N PRO A 51 19.04 -4.13 -13.97
CA PRO A 51 19.06 -3.71 -12.58
C PRO A 51 20.50 -3.52 -12.14
N LEU A 52 20.76 -2.44 -11.39
CA LEU A 52 22.09 -2.21 -10.86
C LEU A 52 22.47 -3.40 -9.96
N GLU A 53 23.58 -4.06 -10.29
CA GLU A 53 24.06 -5.29 -9.63
C GLU A 53 24.52 -5.07 -8.18
N ARG A 54 24.30 -3.87 -7.63
CA ARG A 54 24.53 -3.61 -6.21
C ARG A 54 23.66 -4.56 -5.40
N MET A 55 24.32 -5.49 -4.71
CA MET A 55 23.71 -6.14 -3.56
C MET A 55 23.25 -5.01 -2.64
N SER A 56 21.97 -5.02 -2.29
CA SER A 56 21.46 -4.14 -1.24
C SER A 56 22.39 -4.32 -0.05
N GLN A 57 23.13 -3.28 0.32
CA GLN A 57 23.93 -3.32 1.54
C GLN A 57 22.97 -3.72 2.64
N ALA A 58 23.30 -4.81 3.35
CA ALA A 58 22.47 -5.30 4.43
C ALA A 58 22.04 -4.08 5.25
N GLY A 59 20.73 -3.84 5.30
CA GLY A 59 20.19 -2.69 6.01
C GLY A 59 20.61 -2.73 7.48
N ARG A 60 20.12 -1.78 8.27
CA ARG A 60 20.44 -1.73 9.71
C ARG A 60 20.38 -3.14 10.34
N PRO A 61 21.47 -3.64 10.94
CA PRO A 61 21.48 -4.95 11.57
C PRO A 61 20.30 -5.09 12.53
N CYS A 62 19.45 -6.09 12.29
CA CYS A 62 18.33 -6.37 13.16
C CYS A 62 18.87 -6.81 14.52
N LYS A 63 18.85 -5.92 15.51
CA LYS A 63 19.16 -6.29 16.90
C LYS A 63 18.14 -7.33 17.36
N VAL A 64 18.61 -8.51 17.72
CA VAL A 64 17.77 -9.58 18.28
C VAL A 64 17.04 -9.02 19.49
N ARG A 65 15.70 -9.01 19.45
CA ARG A 65 14.87 -8.57 20.59
C ARG A 65 15.00 -9.62 21.70
N LYS A 66 15.56 -9.24 22.85
CA LYS A 66 15.51 -10.08 24.05
C LYS A 66 14.03 -10.29 24.42
N LYS A 67 13.54 -11.53 24.35
CA LYS A 67 12.19 -11.87 24.81
C LYS A 67 12.17 -11.72 26.33
N ILE A 68 11.53 -10.67 26.83
CA ILE A 68 11.18 -10.58 28.25
C ILE A 68 10.16 -11.71 28.50
N LYS A 69 10.51 -12.68 29.34
CA LYS A 69 9.55 -13.68 29.83
C LYS A 69 8.53 -12.93 30.70
N ARG A 70 7.39 -12.56 30.15
CA ARG A 70 6.26 -12.08 30.95
C ARG A 70 5.78 -13.27 31.77
N ARG A 71 5.92 -13.23 33.10
CA ARG A 71 5.05 -14.05 33.96
C ARG A 71 3.65 -13.45 33.80
N VAL A 72 2.80 -14.14 33.05
CA VAL A 72 1.38 -13.81 33.00
C VAL A 72 0.75 -14.49 34.20
N SER A 73 0.51 -13.73 35.27
CA SER A 73 -0.46 -14.12 36.29
C SER A 73 -1.84 -13.87 35.72
N PHE A 74 -2.53 -14.95 35.37
CA PHE A 74 -3.90 -14.92 34.88
C PHE A 74 -4.80 -14.47 36.04
N LYS A 75 -5.34 -13.25 35.97
CA LYS A 75 -6.51 -12.88 36.77
C LYS A 75 -7.73 -12.99 35.86
N GLU A 76 -8.59 -13.97 36.14
CA GLU A 76 -9.91 -14.05 35.53
C GLU A 76 -10.71 -12.80 35.88
N GLY A 77 -11.21 -12.12 34.87
CA GLY A 77 -11.89 -10.84 35.05
C GLY A 77 -12.66 -10.45 33.81
N LYS A 78 -13.79 -11.15 33.62
CA LYS A 78 -15.06 -10.73 33.00
C LYS A 78 -15.01 -9.37 32.28
N ASN A 79 -15.21 -9.37 30.96
CA ASN A 79 -16.29 -8.66 30.26
C ASN A 79 -16.07 -8.73 28.73
N MET A 80 -16.93 -9.52 28.12
CA MET A 80 -17.05 -9.83 26.70
C MET A 80 -17.66 -8.65 25.94
N PHE A 81 -16.97 -8.12 24.94
CA PHE A 81 -17.60 -7.38 23.85
C PHE A 81 -17.04 -7.89 22.51
N PRO A 82 -17.87 -8.49 21.62
CA PRO A 82 -17.38 -9.02 20.36
C PRO A 82 -17.01 -7.88 19.40
N LEU A 83 -15.73 -7.81 19.01
CA LEU A 83 -15.30 -7.05 17.83
C LEU A 83 -15.86 -7.75 16.58
N GLN A 84 -16.99 -7.27 16.07
CA GLN A 84 -17.49 -7.70 14.77
C GLN A 84 -16.55 -7.16 13.68
N THR A 85 -15.67 -8.01 13.17
CA THR A 85 -15.07 -7.82 11.85
C THR A 85 -15.48 -8.98 10.97
N SER A 86 -16.61 -8.83 10.27
CA SER A 86 -16.94 -9.73 9.16
C SER A 86 -16.02 -9.38 7.99
N ARG A 87 -14.83 -9.99 7.97
CA ARG A 87 -14.00 -10.07 6.76
C ARG A 87 -14.58 -11.21 5.91
N PRO A 88 -15.17 -10.95 4.73
CA PRO A 88 -15.61 -12.06 3.88
C PRO A 88 -14.38 -12.87 3.46
N GLN A 89 -14.47 -14.19 3.64
CA GLN A 89 -13.43 -15.12 3.24
C GLN A 89 -13.30 -15.09 1.73
N SER A 90 -12.12 -14.74 1.22
CA SER A 90 -11.77 -14.95 -0.18
C SER A 90 -11.72 -16.45 -0.43
N THR A 91 -12.77 -16.96 -1.08
CA THR A 91 -12.80 -18.32 -1.62
C THR A 91 -11.68 -18.45 -2.64
N LYS A 92 -10.82 -19.45 -2.41
CA LYS A 92 -9.67 -19.79 -3.26
C LYS A 92 -10.09 -19.84 -4.73
N LEU A 93 -9.59 -18.89 -5.54
CA LEU A 93 -9.67 -18.99 -7.00
C LEU A 93 -8.79 -20.18 -7.42
N SER A 94 -9.44 -21.26 -7.84
CA SER A 94 -8.78 -22.41 -8.45
C SER A 94 -7.95 -21.97 -9.63
N LYS A 95 -6.68 -22.40 -9.66
CA LYS A 95 -5.75 -22.17 -10.78
C LYS A 95 -6.38 -22.73 -12.08
N PRO A 96 -6.37 -22.00 -13.21
CA PRO A 96 -6.77 -22.59 -14.47
C PRO A 96 -5.78 -23.66 -14.91
N LEU A 97 -6.31 -24.78 -15.39
CA LEU A 97 -5.56 -25.90 -15.99
C LEU A 97 -4.72 -25.38 -17.16
N ARG A 98 -3.42 -25.70 -17.13
CA ARG A 98 -2.46 -25.42 -18.19
C ARG A 98 -2.88 -26.17 -19.46
N ALA A 99 -3.23 -25.46 -20.53
CA ALA A 99 -3.53 -26.06 -21.82
C ALA A 99 -2.26 -26.68 -22.46
N PRO A 100 -2.36 -27.83 -23.14
CA PRO A 100 -1.22 -28.50 -23.76
C PRO A 100 -0.72 -27.76 -25.01
N ASN A 101 0.60 -27.71 -25.09
CA ASN A 101 1.43 -27.08 -26.12
C ASN A 101 1.22 -27.76 -27.49
N ARG A 102 0.61 -27.08 -28.46
CA ARG A 102 0.47 -27.59 -29.83
C ARG A 102 1.68 -27.17 -30.65
N ARG A 103 2.68 -28.07 -30.70
CA ARG A 103 3.71 -28.06 -31.75
C ARG A 103 3.02 -28.08 -33.11
N GLN A 104 3.30 -27.10 -33.96
CA GLN A 104 3.15 -27.27 -35.40
C GLN A 104 4.56 -27.18 -35.99
N HIS A 105 5.01 -28.32 -36.51
CA HIS A 105 6.09 -28.43 -37.48
C HIS A 105 5.49 -28.08 -38.84
N LEU A 106 6.16 -27.21 -39.59
CA LEU A 106 6.43 -27.31 -41.02
C LEU A 106 7.46 -26.24 -41.39
#